data_AF-A0A1S2F1H2-F1
#
_entry.id   AF-A0A1S2F1H2-F1
#
_cell.length_a   1.000
_cell.length_b   1.000
_cell.length_c   1.000
_cell.angle_alpha   90.00
_cell.angle_beta   90.00
_cell.angle_gamma   90.00
#
_symmetry.space_group_name_H-M   'P 1'
#
loop_
_entity.id
_entity.type
_entity.pdbx_description
1 polymer ?
#
loop_
_entity_poly.entity_id
_entity_poly.type
_entity_poly.pdbx_seq_one_letter_code
_entity_poly.pdbx_strand_id
1 'polypeptide(L)'
;MAYTRGNLAVQERQKETQQSAYLEKTKVVKRRSQLPQKEKLLYLLSVVFVVAVMGVIGMSHVHSYDLNRQIQSTENKTLEAKRNINQLQVEKQTLETQILDKAKELGYVPIDDNNTIHLSPVSGSSETQNSDSGQND
;
A
#
# COMPACT_ATOMS: atom_id res chain seq x y z
N MET A 1 -39.09 -54.96 98.08
CA MET A 1 -40.41 -55.10 97.42
C MET A 1 -41.03 -53.71 97.28
N ALA A 2 -41.34 -53.29 96.06
CA ALA A 2 -42.16 -52.12 95.74
C ALA A 2 -42.57 -52.22 94.25
N TYR A 3 -43.72 -52.82 93.95
CA TYR A 3 -45.02 -52.16 93.71
C TYR A 3 -45.06 -51.27 92.45
N THR A 4 -45.48 -51.92 91.36
CA THR A 4 -46.52 -51.51 90.40
C THR A 4 -46.95 -50.04 90.41
N ARG A 5 -46.46 -49.27 89.43
CA ARG A 5 -47.14 -48.14 88.77
C ARG A 5 -46.67 -48.19 87.30
N GLY A 6 -47.50 -48.25 86.27
CA GLY A 6 -48.73 -47.48 86.06
C GLY A 6 -48.38 -46.30 85.18
N ASN A 7 -48.68 -46.44 83.88
CA ASN A 7 -48.43 -45.55 82.74
C ASN A 7 -47.04 -45.64 82.09
N LEU A 8 -46.96 -46.58 81.14
CA LEU A 8 -45.96 -46.62 80.07
C LEU A 8 -46.12 -45.34 79.23
N ALA A 9 -45.44 -44.26 79.60
CA ALA A 9 -45.15 -43.19 78.67
C ALA A 9 -44.14 -43.75 77.65
N VAL A 10 -44.67 -44.45 76.64
CA VAL A 10 -43.94 -44.71 75.41
C VAL A 10 -43.61 -43.32 74.87
N GLN A 11 -42.38 -42.86 75.11
CA GLN A 11 -41.77 -41.89 74.21
C GLN A 11 -41.82 -42.56 72.85
N GLU A 12 -42.75 -42.10 72.02
CA GLU A 12 -42.69 -42.32 70.59
C GLU A 12 -41.29 -41.92 70.19
N ARG A 13 -40.50 -42.91 69.76
CA ARG A 13 -39.17 -42.72 69.21
C ARG A 13 -39.31 -41.61 68.20
N GLN A 14 -38.84 -40.42 68.57
CA GLN A 14 -38.77 -39.28 67.67
C GLN A 14 -38.11 -39.82 66.42
N LYS A 15 -38.90 -39.80 65.35
CA LYS A 15 -38.55 -40.35 64.05
C LYS A 15 -37.07 -40.08 63.81
N GLU A 16 -36.32 -41.11 63.47
CA GLU A 16 -35.02 -41.01 62.82
C GLU A 16 -35.22 -40.39 61.43
N THR A 17 -35.85 -39.22 61.35
CA THR A 17 -35.88 -38.34 60.19
C THR A 17 -34.68 -37.40 60.30
N GLN A 18 -33.51 -38.01 60.51
CA GLN A 18 -32.22 -37.40 60.18
C GLN A 18 -31.34 -38.44 59.51
N GLN A 19 -31.91 -39.24 58.61
CA GLN A 19 -31.18 -39.58 57.40
C GLN A 19 -31.05 -38.28 56.60
N SER A 20 -30.09 -37.45 57.02
CA SER A 20 -29.53 -36.43 56.15
C SER A 20 -29.05 -37.19 54.92
N ALA A 21 -29.83 -37.09 53.84
CA ALA A 21 -29.46 -37.65 52.56
C ALA A 21 -28.06 -37.13 52.25
N TYR A 22 -27.07 -38.02 52.36
CA TYR A 22 -25.70 -37.70 52.06
C TYR A 22 -25.64 -37.43 50.56
N LEU A 23 -25.78 -36.16 50.19
CA LEU A 23 -25.54 -35.71 48.84
C LEU A 23 -24.03 -35.80 48.65
N GLU A 24 -23.59 -36.82 47.91
CA GLU A 24 -22.22 -36.90 47.41
C GLU A 24 -21.94 -35.67 46.56
N LYS A 25 -21.42 -34.61 47.19
CA LYS A 25 -20.94 -33.44 46.48
C LYS A 25 -19.58 -33.81 45.91
N THR A 26 -19.57 -34.29 44.68
CA THR A 26 -18.34 -34.47 43.90
C THR A 26 -17.60 -33.13 43.87
N LYS A 27 -16.50 -33.06 44.61
CA LYS A 27 -15.64 -31.88 44.67
C LYS A 27 -14.98 -31.72 43.31
N VAL A 28 -15.57 -30.88 42.47
CA VAL A 28 -15.01 -30.54 41.17
C VAL A 28 -13.68 -29.83 41.42
N VAL A 29 -12.58 -30.53 41.16
CA VAL A 29 -11.25 -29.94 41.26
C VAL A 29 -11.11 -28.94 40.12
N LYS A 30 -11.48 -27.68 40.36
CA LYS A 30 -11.19 -26.57 39.45
C LYS A 30 -9.67 -26.42 39.40
N ARG A 31 -9.04 -26.98 38.37
CA ARG A 31 -7.62 -26.71 38.08
C ARG A 31 -7.48 -25.20 37.89
N ARG A 32 -6.52 -24.58 38.58
CA ARG A 32 -6.24 -23.15 38.42
C ARG A 32 -5.82 -22.91 36.97
N SER A 33 -6.62 -22.17 36.21
CA SER A 33 -6.19 -21.63 34.91
C SER A 33 -5.05 -20.67 35.19
N GLN A 34 -3.83 -21.05 34.80
CA GLN A 34 -2.62 -20.33 35.20
C GLN A 34 -2.53 -18.91 34.62
N LEU A 35 -3.31 -18.58 33.58
CA LEU A 35 -3.36 -17.23 32.99
C LEU A 35 -4.76 -16.95 32.42
N PRO A 36 -5.29 -15.72 32.55
CA PRO A 36 -6.53 -15.30 31.90
C PRO A 36 -6.36 -15.34 30.37
N GLN A 37 -7.37 -15.82 29.64
CA GLN A 37 -7.26 -16.07 28.19
C GLN A 37 -6.86 -14.83 27.37
N LYS A 38 -7.17 -13.63 27.89
CA LYS A 38 -6.83 -12.35 27.26
C LYS A 38 -5.32 -12.12 27.13
N GLU A 39 -4.54 -12.45 28.15
CA GLU A 39 -3.08 -12.25 28.13
C GLU A 39 -2.40 -13.19 27.13
N LYS A 40 -2.85 -14.45 27.06
CA LYS A 40 -2.33 -15.43 26.09
C LYS A 40 -2.60 -15.00 24.64
N LEU A 41 -3.74 -14.34 24.40
CA LEU A 41 -4.12 -13.86 23.07
C LEU A 41 -3.29 -12.63 22.65
N LEU A 42 -3.03 -11.71 23.59
CA LEU A 42 -2.10 -10.58 23.36
C LEU A 42 -0.68 -11.07 23.04
N TYR A 43 -0.23 -12.13 23.71
CA TYR A 43 1.09 -12.70 23.46
C TYR A 43 1.20 -13.36 22.07
N LEU A 44 0.15 -14.04 21.62
CA LEU A 44 0.11 -14.58 20.26
C LEU A 44 0.10 -13.47 19.21
N LEU A 45 -0.65 -12.39 19.46
CA LEU A 45 -0.72 -11.25 18.55
C LEU A 45 0.63 -10.53 18.43
N SER A 46 1.36 -10.34 19.53
CA SER A 46 2.69 -9.73 19.48
C SER A 46 3.70 -10.58 18.70
N VAL A 47 3.67 -11.91 18.87
CA VAL A 47 4.52 -12.83 18.09
C VAL A 47 4.20 -12.75 16.60
N VAL A 48 2.91 -12.78 16.23
CA VAL A 48 2.50 -12.65 14.82
C VAL A 48 2.92 -11.29 14.24
N PHE A 49 2.77 -10.21 15.01
CA PHE A 49 3.16 -8.88 14.59
C PHE A 49 4.67 -8.80 14.30
N VAL A 50 5.51 -9.35 15.18
CA VAL A 50 6.97 -9.38 14.97
C VAL A 50 7.34 -10.18 13.73
N VAL A 51 6.72 -11.34 13.52
CA VAL A 51 6.98 -12.17 12.34
C VAL A 51 6.52 -11.46 11.05
N ALA A 52 5.38 -10.78 11.08
CA ALA A 52 4.89 -10.01 9.94
C ALA A 52 5.84 -8.87 9.58
N VAL A 53 6.32 -8.11 10.56
CA VAL A 53 7.29 -7.03 10.35
C VAL A 53 8.58 -7.57 9.74
N MET A 54 9.12 -8.68 10.27
CA MET A 54 10.31 -9.32 9.68
C MET A 54 10.07 -9.80 8.25
N GLY A 55 8.89 -10.37 7.96
CA GLY A 55 8.51 -10.79 6.61
C GLY A 55 8.44 -9.64 5.61
N VAL A 56 7.83 -8.52 6.00
CA VAL A 56 7.72 -7.32 5.15
C VAL A 56 9.09 -6.71 4.84
N ILE A 57 9.97 -6.62 5.86
CA ILE A 57 11.35 -6.14 5.66
C ILE A 57 12.08 -7.04 4.67
N GLY A 58 11.98 -8.37 4.83
CA GLY A 58 12.57 -9.34 3.91
C GLY A 58 12.11 -9.17 2.45
N MET A 59 10.80 -8.96 2.22
CA MET A 59 10.25 -8.74 0.88
C MET A 59 10.72 -7.43 0.25
N SER A 60 10.87 -6.36 1.04
CA SER A 60 11.39 -5.07 0.57
C SER A 60 12.80 -5.19 -0.04
N HIS A 61 13.65 -6.05 0.55
CA HIS A 61 15.00 -6.28 0.04
C HIS A 61 15.03 -6.96 -1.34
N VAL A 62 14.03 -7.77 -1.68
CA VAL A 62 13.95 -8.42 -3.01
C VAL A 62 13.53 -7.42 -4.09
N HIS A 63 12.61 -6.50 -3.75
CA HIS A 63 12.15 -5.48 -4.70
C HIS A 63 13.26 -4.52 -5.15
N SER A 64 14.24 -4.24 -4.28
CA SER A 64 15.40 -3.39 -4.64
C SER A 64 16.23 -3.91 -5.82
N TYR A 65 16.24 -5.22 -6.09
CA TYR A 65 17.01 -5.77 -7.20
C TYR A 65 16.39 -5.46 -8.57
N ASP A 66 15.08 -5.56 -8.66
CA ASP A 66 14.37 -5.27 -9.91
C ASP A 66 14.39 -3.77 -10.22
N LEU A 67 14.35 -2.95 -9.18
CA LEU A 67 14.46 -1.50 -9.30
C LEU A 67 15.85 -1.06 -9.80
N ASN A 68 16.93 -1.65 -9.28
CA ASN A 68 18.29 -1.33 -9.72
C ASN A 68 18.50 -1.67 -11.21
N ARG A 69 17.96 -2.80 -11.68
CA ARG A 69 18.05 -3.19 -13.09
C ARG A 69 17.25 -2.26 -14.00
N GLN A 70 16.09 -1.80 -13.56
CA GLN A 70 15.29 -0.81 -14.28
C GLN A 70 16.01 0.54 -14.38
N ILE A 71 16.65 0.99 -13.30
CA ILE A 71 17.45 2.22 -13.28
C ILE A 71 18.56 2.15 -14.34
N GLN A 72 19.37 1.09 -14.34
CA GLN A 72 20.45 0.93 -15.33
C GLN A 72 19.93 0.89 -16.77
N SER A 73 18.81 0.20 -17.02
CA SER A 73 18.22 0.16 -18.36
C SER A 73 17.73 1.54 -18.82
N THR A 74 17.16 2.32 -17.90
CA THR A 74 16.63 3.66 -18.18
C THR A 74 17.74 4.67 -18.38
N GLU A 75 18.82 4.55 -17.60
CA GLU A 75 20.01 5.39 -17.73
C GLU A 75 20.69 5.18 -19.09
N ASN A 76 20.84 3.93 -19.52
CA ASN A 76 21.39 3.61 -20.84
C ASN A 76 20.55 4.19 -21.97
N LYS A 77 19.22 4.05 -21.92
CA LYS A 77 18.31 4.66 -22.91
C LYS A 77 18.41 6.19 -22.93
N THR A 78 18.54 6.80 -21.75
CA THR A 78 18.68 8.26 -21.62
C THR A 78 20.01 8.73 -22.20
N LEU A 79 21.09 7.98 -21.98
CA LEU A 79 22.41 8.28 -22.55
C LEU A 79 22.39 8.18 -24.08
N GLU A 80 21.75 7.15 -24.63
CA GLU A 80 21.57 6.98 -26.07
C GLU A 80 20.77 8.13 -26.68
N ALA A 81 19.63 8.49 -26.08
CA ALA A 81 18.83 9.63 -26.52
C ALA A 81 19.61 10.94 -26.50
N LYS A 82 20.41 11.19 -25.45
CA LYS A 82 21.30 12.36 -25.37
C LYS A 82 22.35 12.37 -26.48
N ARG A 83 22.93 11.21 -26.84
CA ARG A 83 23.89 11.11 -27.94
C ARG A 83 23.24 11.45 -29.28
N ASN A 84 22.06 10.91 -29.55
CA ASN A 84 21.31 11.20 -30.77
C ASN A 84 20.95 12.69 -30.87
N ILE A 85 20.52 13.30 -29.77
CA ILE A 85 20.24 14.76 -29.71
C ILE A 85 21.50 15.58 -29.98
N ASN A 86 22.65 15.19 -29.44
CA ASN A 86 23.91 15.89 -29.72
C ASN A 86 24.33 15.72 -31.18
N GLN A 87 24.21 14.53 -31.76
CA GLN A 87 24.50 14.30 -33.17
C GLN A 87 23.61 15.16 -34.08
N LEU A 88 22.30 15.21 -33.81
CA LEU A 88 21.37 16.06 -34.56
C LEU A 88 21.72 17.55 -34.45
N GLN A 89 22.15 18.01 -33.28
CA GLN A 89 22.58 19.41 -33.11
C GLN A 89 23.84 19.72 -33.92
N VAL A 90 24.81 18.81 -33.92
CA VAL A 90 26.03 18.95 -34.74
C VAL A 90 25.69 18.94 -36.23
N GLU A 91 24.80 18.04 -36.67
CA GLU A 91 24.35 17.97 -38.06
C GLU A 91 23.61 19.25 -38.47
N LYS A 92 22.71 19.76 -37.63
CA LYS A 92 22.02 21.05 -37.80
C LYS A 92 23.03 22.19 -38.02
N GLN A 93 23.98 22.34 -37.10
CA GLN A 93 24.98 23.40 -37.18
C GLN A 93 25.87 23.27 -38.43
N THR A 94 26.26 22.04 -38.75
CA THR A 94 27.03 21.74 -39.97
C THR A 94 26.24 22.12 -41.21
N LEU A 95 24.95 21.80 -41.25
CA LEU A 95 24.07 22.11 -42.38
C LEU A 95 23.85 23.62 -42.52
N GLU A 96 23.65 24.35 -41.43
CA GLU A 96 23.57 25.81 -41.43
C GLU A 96 24.82 26.45 -42.02
N THR A 97 26.02 25.96 -41.65
CA THR A 97 27.27 26.44 -42.26
C THR A 97 27.39 26.09 -43.74
N GLN A 98 27.02 24.86 -44.13
CA GLN A 98 27.11 24.41 -45.52
C GLN A 98 26.12 25.13 -46.44
N ILE A 99 24.92 25.47 -45.94
CA ILE A 99 23.91 26.21 -46.70
C ILE A 99 24.47 27.58 -47.10
N LEU A 100 25.17 28.27 -46.19
CA LEU A 100 25.75 29.58 -46.47
C LEU A 100 26.83 29.49 -47.56
N ASP A 101 27.68 28.47 -47.50
CA ASP A 101 28.75 28.25 -48.48
C ASP A 101 28.20 27.83 -49.84
N LYS A 102 27.20 26.94 -49.86
CA LYS A 102 26.51 26.51 -51.09
C LYS A 102 25.70 27.64 -51.72
N ALA A 103 25.07 28.49 -50.92
CA ALA A 103 24.36 29.66 -51.42
C ALA A 103 25.31 30.64 -52.12
N LYS A 104 26.50 30.88 -51.55
CA LYS A 104 27.55 31.70 -52.19
C LYS A 104 28.06 31.07 -53.49
N GLU A 105 28.29 29.76 -53.51
CA GLU A 105 28.72 29.02 -54.71
C GLU A 105 27.71 29.14 -55.86
N LEU A 106 26.41 29.12 -55.54
CA LEU A 106 25.32 29.26 -56.51
C LEU A 106 25.03 30.73 -56.89
N GLY A 107 25.79 31.69 -56.38
CA GLY A 107 25.68 33.11 -56.72
C GLY A 107 24.57 33.87 -55.98
N TYR A 108 24.02 33.30 -54.90
CA TYR A 108 23.07 34.01 -54.04
C TYR A 108 23.81 34.98 -53.09
N VAL A 109 23.31 36.21 -52.99
CA VAL A 109 23.87 37.25 -52.12
C VAL A 109 23.09 37.26 -50.80
N PRO A 110 23.75 37.27 -49.63
CA PRO A 110 23.06 37.40 -48.35
C PRO A 110 22.31 38.74 -48.31
N ILE A 111 21.03 38.69 -47.91
CA ILE A 111 20.21 39.88 -47.73
C ILE A 111 20.69 40.57 -46.44
N ASP A 112 21.23 41.79 -46.56
CA ASP A 112 21.47 42.66 -45.40
C ASP A 112 20.12 43.08 -44.78
N ASP A 113 20.10 43.25 -43.45
CA ASP A 113 18.91 43.53 -42.63
C ASP A 113 18.03 44.68 -43.16
N ASN A 114 18.61 45.56 -43.97
CA ASN A 114 17.96 46.73 -44.59
C ASN A 114 17.05 46.40 -45.79
N ASN A 115 17.02 45.16 -46.29
CA ASN A 115 16.23 44.76 -47.47
C ASN A 115 15.34 43.53 -47.23
N THR A 116 14.90 43.33 -45.98
CA THR A 116 13.96 42.26 -45.63
C THR A 116 12.58 42.57 -46.21
N ILE A 117 12.11 41.75 -47.16
CA ILE A 117 10.75 41.86 -47.72
C ILE A 117 9.76 41.38 -46.67
N HIS A 118 9.15 42.32 -45.93
CA HIS A 118 8.05 42.01 -45.02
C HIS A 118 6.76 41.78 -45.81
N LEU A 119 6.37 40.52 -45.96
CA LEU A 119 5.03 40.17 -46.42
C LEU A 119 4.05 40.38 -45.26
N SER A 120 3.12 41.34 -45.41
CA SER A 120 1.99 41.42 -44.50
C SER A 120 1.14 40.16 -44.66
N PRO A 121 0.76 39.47 -43.57
CA PRO A 121 -0.13 38.33 -43.68
C PRO A 121 -1.44 38.82 -44.31
N VAL A 122 -1.82 38.22 -45.44
CA VAL A 122 -3.15 38.41 -46.00
C VAL A 122 -4.14 37.98 -44.92
N SER A 123 -4.98 38.91 -44.45
CA SER A 123 -6.09 38.62 -43.56
C SER A 123 -7.08 37.69 -44.28
N GLY A 124 -6.78 36.39 -44.24
CA GLY A 124 -7.72 35.32 -44.50
C GLY A 124 -8.64 35.23 -43.30
N SER A 125 -9.90 35.63 -43.50
CA SER A 125 -11.05 35.36 -42.64
C SER A 125 -10.98 33.96 -42.02
N SER A 126 -10.67 33.91 -40.72
CA SER A 126 -10.80 32.71 -39.90
C SER A 126 -12.09 32.85 -39.10
N GLU A 127 -13.22 32.46 -39.72
CA GLU A 127 -14.41 32.10 -38.97
C GLU A 127 -14.11 30.78 -38.25
N THR A 128 -13.65 30.88 -37.01
CA THR A 128 -13.64 29.73 -36.10
C THR A 128 -14.98 29.70 -35.37
N GLN A 129 -15.91 28.86 -35.88
CA GLN A 129 -17.11 28.46 -35.14
C GLN A 129 -16.68 27.73 -33.86
N ASN A 130 -16.88 28.39 -32.71
CA ASN A 130 -16.92 27.75 -31.41
C ASN A 130 -18.14 26.82 -31.36
N SER A 131 -17.89 25.51 -31.41
CA SER A 131 -18.89 24.49 -31.06
C SER A 131 -18.63 24.07 -29.61
N ASP A 132 -19.16 24.85 -28.68
CA ASP A 132 -19.36 24.44 -27.29
C ASP A 132 -20.72 23.74 -27.20
N SER A 133 -20.71 22.42 -27.04
CA SER A 133 -21.87 21.66 -26.61
C SER A 133 -21.46 20.27 -26.13
N GLY A 134 -21.60 20.02 -24.83
CA GLY A 134 -21.40 18.69 -24.25
C GLY A 134 -21.35 18.68 -22.72
N GLN A 135 -22.23 19.43 -22.07
CA GLN A 135 -22.47 19.32 -20.63
C GLN A 135 -23.26 18.04 -20.37
N ASN A 136 -22.64 17.10 -19.65
CA ASN A 136 -23.27 15.88 -19.15
C ASN A 136 -23.95 16.19 -17.81
N ASP A 137 -25.26 15.97 -17.74
CA ASP A 137 -26.03 15.71 -16.51
C ASP A 137 -26.87 14.45 -16.72
#